data_AF-A0A5E4VIK5-F1
#
_entry.id   AF-A0A5E4VIK5-F1
#
_cell.length_a   1.000
_cell.length_b   1.000
_cell.length_c   1.000
_cell.angle_alpha   90.00
_cell.angle_beta   90.00
_cell.angle_gamma   90.00
#
_symmetry.space_group_name_H-M   'P 1'
#
loop_
_entity.id
_entity.type
_entity.pdbx_description
1 polymer ?
#
loop_
_entity_poly.entity_id
_entity_poly.type
_entity_poly.pdbx_seq_one_letter_code
_entity_poly.pdbx_strand_id
1 'polypeptide(L)'
;MDSPDVAERISQHMLFKELVTRRAKVVRLLMSVGLIANFLLIALVAFFPQILRMPVEPGEATTIGVVLAVGIIVLGWAITWIYVYMANGTFDRLSAVLLNEVAR
;
A
#
# COMPACT_ATOMS: atom_id res chain seq x y z
N MET A 1 -6.12 9.06 -34.75
CA MET A 1 -6.08 10.46 -34.30
C MET A 1 -6.72 10.44 -32.92
N ASP A 2 -5.92 10.08 -31.92
CA ASP A 2 -6.39 9.90 -30.54
C ASP A 2 -6.74 11.27 -29.97
N SER A 3 -8.04 11.55 -29.88
CA SER A 3 -8.56 12.86 -29.51
C SER A 3 -8.18 13.19 -28.05
N PRO A 4 -7.31 14.19 -27.79
CA PRO A 4 -7.04 14.67 -26.42
C PRO A 4 -8.32 15.05 -25.67
N ASP A 5 -9.39 15.38 -26.41
CA ASP A 5 -10.71 15.76 -25.94
C ASP A 5 -11.43 14.69 -25.08
N VAL A 6 -11.19 13.39 -25.32
CA VAL A 6 -11.84 12.32 -24.53
C VAL A 6 -11.17 12.14 -23.18
N ALA A 7 -9.84 12.11 -23.14
CA ALA A 7 -9.08 12.06 -21.89
C ALA A 7 -9.32 13.31 -21.02
N GLU A 8 -9.44 14.47 -21.67
CA GLU A 8 -9.71 15.75 -21.01
C GLU A 8 -11.13 15.84 -20.45
N ARG A 9 -12.16 15.40 -21.20
CA ARG A 9 -13.55 15.29 -20.69
C ARG A 9 -13.71 14.29 -19.54
N ILE A 10 -12.97 13.18 -19.54
CA ILE A 10 -12.96 12.21 -18.43
C ILE A 10 -12.29 12.80 -17.18
N SER A 11 -11.21 13.58 -17.36
CA SER A 11 -10.51 14.25 -16.26
C SER A 11 -11.34 15.36 -15.58
N GLN A 12 -12.28 15.96 -16.31
CA GLN A 12 -13.17 17.01 -15.82
C GLN A 12 -14.45 16.49 -15.15
N HIS A 13 -14.76 15.19 -15.27
CA HIS A 13 -15.90 14.61 -14.58
C HIS A 13 -15.67 14.56 -13.06
N MET A 14 -16.57 15.19 -12.28
CA MET A 14 -16.49 15.25 -10.80
C MET A 14 -16.29 13.87 -10.14
N LEU A 15 -16.85 12.80 -10.72
CA LEU A 15 -16.68 11.42 -10.27
C LEU A 15 -15.21 10.95 -10.30
N PHE A 16 -14.44 11.34 -11.32
CA PHE A 16 -13.03 10.96 -11.45
C PHE A 16 -12.17 11.66 -10.40
N LYS A 17 -12.40 12.97 -10.17
CA LYS A 17 -11.75 13.71 -9.09
C LYS A 17 -12.06 13.13 -7.71
N GLU A 18 -13.30 12.72 -7.44
CA GLU A 18 -13.65 12.13 -6.14
C GLU A 18 -12.98 10.76 -5.92
N LEU A 19 -12.94 9.91 -6.95
CA LEU A 19 -12.25 8.62 -6.93
C LEU A 19 -10.74 8.78 -6.71
N VAL A 20 -10.10 9.70 -7.43
CA VAL A 20 -8.67 9.99 -7.29
C VAL A 20 -8.37 10.52 -5.88
N THR A 21 -9.21 11.39 -5.33
CA THR A 21 -9.00 11.96 -3.98
C THR A 21 -9.14 10.91 -2.88
N ARG A 22 -10.14 10.01 -2.98
CA ARG A 22 -10.30 8.89 -2.04
C ARG A 22 -9.12 7.92 -2.10
N ARG A 23 -8.69 7.54 -3.31
CA ARG A 23 -7.52 6.67 -3.52
C ARG A 23 -6.24 7.31 -2.99
N ALA A 24 -6.04 8.60 -3.24
CA ALA A 24 -4.87 9.34 -2.77
C ALA A 24 -4.79 9.43 -1.24
N LYS A 25 -5.92 9.47 -0.52
CA LYS A 25 -5.93 9.42 0.95
C LYS A 25 -5.46 8.06 1.47
N VAL A 26 -5.94 6.97 0.90
CA VAL A 26 -5.54 5.60 1.29
C VAL A 26 -4.09 5.33 0.95
N VAL A 27 -3.63 5.68 -0.26
CA VAL A 27 -2.21 5.51 -0.65
C VAL A 27 -1.29 6.31 0.26
N ARG A 28 -1.64 7.56 0.60
CA ARG A 28 -0.86 8.37 1.55
C ARG A 28 -0.81 7.71 2.92
N LEU A 29 -1.92 7.17 3.42
CA LEU A 29 -1.95 6.46 4.70
C LEU A 29 -1.03 5.23 4.68
N LEU A 30 -1.14 4.39 3.65
CA LEU A 30 -0.30 3.20 3.48
C LEU A 30 1.19 3.55 3.40
N MET A 31 1.51 4.62 2.64
CA MET A 31 2.87 5.14 2.53
C MET A 31 3.38 5.63 3.89
N SER A 32 2.59 6.42 4.63
CA SER A 32 2.96 6.90 5.97
C SER A 32 3.19 5.75 6.95
N VAL A 33 2.34 4.72 6.94
CA VAL A 33 2.50 3.54 7.80
C VAL A 33 3.80 2.81 7.50
N GLY A 34 4.09 2.53 6.23
CA GLY A 34 5.34 1.90 5.82
C GLY A 34 6.56 2.74 6.19
N LEU A 35 6.48 4.06 6.01
CA LEU A 35 7.55 5.00 6.37
C LEU A 35 7.83 4.98 7.88
N ILE A 36 6.78 5.13 8.70
CA ILE A 36 6.90 5.10 10.16
C ILE A 36 7.52 3.79 10.63
N ALA A 37 7.05 2.64 10.12
CA ALA A 37 7.59 1.33 10.50
C ALA A 37 9.08 1.20 10.19
N ASN A 38 9.52 1.65 9.00
CA ASN A 38 10.92 1.62 8.62
C ASN A 38 11.78 2.59 9.45
N PHE A 39 11.31 3.82 9.67
CA PHE A 39 12.02 4.80 10.49
C PHE A 39 12.15 4.35 11.95
N LEU A 40 11.12 3.71 12.52
CA LEU A 40 11.19 3.13 13.86
C LEU A 40 12.24 2.03 13.95
N LEU A 41 12.33 1.16 12.94
CA LEU A 41 13.39 0.13 12.90
C LEU A 41 14.78 0.78 12.84
N ILE A 42 14.98 1.75 11.94
CA ILE A 42 16.26 2.45 11.79
C ILE A 42 16.63 3.16 13.09
N ALA A 43 15.67 3.83 13.74
CA ALA A 43 15.87 4.48 15.03
C ALA A 43 16.24 3.46 16.12
N LEU A 44 15.57 2.31 16.17
CA LEU A 44 15.88 1.26 17.15
C LEU A 44 17.28 0.70 16.93
N VAL A 45 17.69 0.49 15.67
CA VAL A 45 19.04 0.04 15.31
C VAL A 45 20.09 1.07 15.70
N ALA A 46 19.81 2.36 15.52
CA ALA A 46 20.74 3.45 15.81
C ALA A 46 20.90 3.71 17.32
N PHE A 47 19.79 3.74 18.07
CA PHE A 47 19.79 4.18 19.47
C PHE A 47 19.79 3.02 20.47
N PHE A 48 19.22 1.86 20.14
CA PHE A 48 19.04 0.73 21.06
C PHE A 48 19.44 -0.62 20.45
N PRO A 49 20.65 -0.76 19.90
CA PRO A 49 21.10 -2.02 19.27
C PRO A 49 21.11 -3.21 20.25
N GLN A 50 21.23 -2.97 21.56
CA GLN A 50 21.14 -4.04 22.55
C GLN A 50 19.79 -4.77 22.55
N ILE A 51 18.68 -4.07 22.26
CA ILE A 51 17.35 -4.68 22.22
C ILE A 51 17.26 -5.65 21.04
N LEU A 52 17.80 -5.28 19.89
CA LEU A 52 17.78 -6.14 18.69
C LEU A 52 18.63 -7.41 18.84
N ARG A 53 19.62 -7.40 19.73
CA ARG A 53 20.50 -8.55 20.01
C ARG A 53 19.97 -9.47 21.10
N MET A 54 18.94 -9.06 21.83
CA MET A 54 18.35 -9.87 22.88
C MET A 54 17.69 -11.12 22.24
N PRO A 55 18.03 -12.34 22.72
CA PRO A 55 17.36 -13.54 22.26
C PRO A 55 15.90 -13.54 22.73
N VAL A 56 15.01 -14.06 21.90
CA VAL A 56 13.58 -14.16 22.22
C VAL A 56 13.33 -15.18 23.34
N GLU A 57 14.00 -16.34 23.24
CA GLU A 57 14.04 -17.35 24.30
C GLU A 57 15.48 -17.68 24.71
N PRO A 58 15.74 -17.99 26.00
CA PRO A 58 17.07 -18.36 26.47
C PRO A 58 17.61 -19.60 25.73
N GLY A 59 18.72 -19.45 25.02
CA GLY A 59 19.37 -20.54 24.27
C GLY A 59 18.98 -20.63 22.79
N GLU A 60 18.02 -19.83 22.33
CA GLU A 60 17.68 -19.75 20.91
C GLU A 60 18.53 -18.72 20.15
N ALA A 61 18.78 -19.00 18.86
CA ALA A 61 19.47 -18.08 17.96
C ALA A 61 18.58 -16.92 17.46
N THR A 62 17.26 -17.00 17.66
CA THR A 62 16.30 -15.98 17.21
C THR A 62 16.36 -14.77 18.14
N THR A 63 16.68 -13.60 17.57
CA THR A 63 16.70 -12.34 18.32
C THR A 63 15.43 -11.53 18.09
N ILE A 64 15.14 -10.61 19.02
CA ILE A 64 14.03 -9.64 18.89
C ILE A 64 14.16 -8.86 17.57
N GLY A 65 15.38 -8.56 17.15
CA GLY A 65 15.62 -7.88 15.87
C GLY A 65 15.15 -8.67 14.66
N VAL A 66 15.35 -9.99 14.65
CA VAL A 66 14.86 -10.88 13.57
C VAL A 66 13.33 -10.87 13.53
N VAL A 67 12.67 -10.98 14.68
CA VAL A 67 11.20 -10.95 14.76
C VAL A 67 10.65 -9.63 14.25
N LEU A 68 11.25 -8.50 14.63
CA LEU A 68 10.85 -7.17 14.15
C LEU A 68 11.03 -7.03 12.62
N ALA A 69 12.16 -7.50 12.09
CA ALA A 69 12.42 -7.46 10.65
C ALA A 69 11.39 -8.28 9.87
N VAL A 70 11.06 -9.49 10.34
CA VAL A 70 9.99 -10.32 9.74
C VAL A 70 8.65 -9.62 9.83
N GLY A 71 8.32 -8.98 10.97
CA GLY A 71 7.10 -8.19 11.12
C GLY A 71 6.97 -7.07 10.08
N ILE A 72 8.07 -6.38 9.77
CA ILE A 72 8.09 -5.32 8.76
C ILE A 72 7.92 -5.88 7.34
N ILE A 73 8.49 -7.05 7.04
CA ILE A 73 8.29 -7.73 5.75
C ILE A 73 6.81 -8.10 5.57
N VAL A 74 6.20 -8.70 6.60
CA VAL A 74 4.77 -9.04 6.58
C VAL A 74 3.90 -7.80 6.42
N LEU A 75 4.22 -6.71 7.11
CA LEU A 75 3.55 -5.42 6.94
C LEU A 75 3.67 -4.91 5.50
N GLY A 76 4.86 -5.03 4.90
CA GLY A 76 5.09 -4.69 3.50
C GLY A 76 4.15 -5.45 2.55
N TRP A 77 4.07 -6.77 2.71
CA TRP A 77 3.12 -7.58 1.93
C TRP A 77 1.66 -7.19 2.17
N ALA A 78 1.27 -6.89 3.41
CA ALA A 78 -0.08 -6.42 3.71
C ALA A 78 -0.38 -5.10 3.00
N ILE A 79 0.55 -4.14 3.03
CA ILE A 79 0.43 -2.87 2.31
C ILE A 79 0.31 -3.10 0.80
N THR A 80 1.17 -3.94 0.22
CA THR A 80 1.11 -4.29 -1.20
C THR A 80 -0.22 -4.94 -1.57
N TRP A 81 -0.71 -5.88 -0.76
CA TRP A 81 -1.98 -6.55 -0.99
C TRP A 81 -3.16 -5.56 -0.95
N ILE A 82 -3.23 -4.69 0.06
CA ILE A 82 -4.27 -3.65 0.16
C ILE A 82 -4.19 -2.71 -1.05
N TYR A 83 -2.97 -2.31 -1.45
CA TYR A 83 -2.76 -1.46 -2.60
C TYR A 83 -3.26 -2.11 -3.90
N VAL A 84 -2.93 -3.39 -4.13
CA VAL A 84 -3.35 -4.15 -5.33
C VAL A 84 -4.86 -4.33 -5.33
N TYR A 85 -5.47 -4.69 -4.20
CA TYR A 85 -6.92 -4.83 -4.08
C TYR A 85 -7.64 -3.51 -4.44
N MET A 86 -7.15 -2.39 -3.93
CA MET A 86 -7.70 -1.06 -4.26
C MET A 86 -7.47 -0.67 -5.73
N ALA A 87 -6.32 -1.01 -6.31
CA ALA A 87 -6.03 -0.72 -7.72
C ALA A 87 -6.93 -1.54 -8.65
N ASN A 88 -7.14 -2.82 -8.34
CA ASN A 88 -7.97 -3.73 -9.14
C ASN A 88 -9.46 -3.36 -9.11
N GLY A 89 -9.97 -2.78 -8.02
CA GLY A 89 -11.35 -2.29 -7.95
C GLY A 89 -11.72 -1.20 -8.98
N THR A 90 -10.72 -0.50 -9.53
CA THR A 90 -10.95 0.45 -10.64
C THR A 90 -11.20 -0.30 -11.95
N PHE A 91 -10.55 -1.43 -12.16
CA PHE A 91 -10.67 -2.26 -13.35
C PHE A 91 -12.01 -3.01 -13.39
N ASP A 92 -12.48 -3.49 -12.24
CA ASP A 92 -13.81 -4.13 -12.12
C ASP A 92 -14.94 -3.17 -12.49
N ARG A 93 -14.82 -1.89 -12.10
CA ARG A 93 -15.82 -0.88 -12.42
C ARG A 93 -15.88 -0.57 -13.92
N LEU A 94 -14.74 -0.55 -14.60
CA LEU A 94 -14.66 -0.40 -16.06
C LEU A 94 -15.19 -1.63 -16.79
N SER A 95 -14.87 -2.83 -16.29
CA SER A 95 -15.33 -4.10 -16.85
C SER A 95 -16.85 -4.27 -16.72
N ALA A 96 -17.44 -3.83 -15.61
CA ALA A 96 -18.89 -3.85 -15.40
C ALA A 96 -19.66 -2.93 -16.37
N VAL A 97 -19.06 -1.82 -16.80
CA VAL A 97 -19.67 -0.93 -17.81
C VAL A 97 -19.62 -1.58 -19.19
N LEU A 98 -18.47 -2.16 -19.58
CA LEU A 98 -18.30 -2.86 -20.85
C LEU A 98 -19.21 -4.09 -21.00
N LEU A 99 -19.38 -4.89 -19.93
CA LEU A 99 -20.27 -6.05 -19.95
C LEU A 99 -21.75 -5.68 -20.14
N ASN A 100 -22.18 -4.52 -19.61
CA ASN A 100 -23.54 -4.03 -19.82
C ASN A 100 -23.78 -3.48 -21.23
N GLU A 101 -22.72 -2.98 -21.89
CA GLU A 101 -22.81 -2.43 -23.25
C GLU A 101 -22.85 -3.54 -24.31
N VAL A 102 -22.13 -4.65 -24.08
CA VAL A 102 -22.06 -5.80 -25.01
C VAL A 102 -23.22 -6.78 -24.82
N ALA A 103 -23.87 -6.77 -23.65
CA ALA A 103 -25.07 -7.59 -23.40
C ALA A 103 -26.36 -7.01 -24.02
N ARG A 104 -26.26 -5.96 -24.85
CA ARG A 104 -27.40 -5.28 -25.48
C ARG A 104 -27.40 -5.43 -26.99
#